data_AF-A0A450V0M8-F1
#
_entry.id   AF-A0A450V0M8-F1
#
_cell.length_a   1.000
_cell.length_b   1.000
_cell.length_c   1.000
_cell.angle_alpha   90.00
_cell.angle_beta   90.00
_cell.angle_gamma   90.00
#
_symmetry.space_group_name_H-M   'P 1'
#
loop_
_entity.id
_entity.type
_entity.pdbx_description
1 polymer ?
#
loop_
_entity_poly.entity_id
_entity_poly.type
_entity_poly.pdbx_seq_one_letter_code
_entity_poly.pdbx_strand_id
1 'polypeptide(L)'
;MTAGGIVKWLAMMKRRLVLAKRLLHPKTGVLIVTIDEHEVHHLGMLLEQIFPQCPLQMATIVINRKGVSQGRLARVEEYALFLFMQDAYLKTHHDDLLFTERSKDEQPEAP
;
A
#
# COMPACT_ATOMS: atom_id res chain seq x y z
N MET A 1 -13.05 0.90 -16.26
CA MET A 1 -11.99 0.48 -17.21
C MET A 1 -12.47 -0.76 -17.98
N THR A 2 -12.15 -0.93 -19.27
CA THR A 2 -12.55 -2.15 -20.04
C THR A 2 -11.60 -3.31 -19.74
N ALA A 3 -12.07 -4.56 -19.94
CA ALA A 3 -11.24 -5.76 -19.74
C ALA A 3 -9.93 -5.75 -20.57
N GLY A 4 -9.95 -5.16 -21.77
CA GLY A 4 -8.73 -4.97 -22.57
C GLY A 4 -7.77 -3.93 -21.98
N GLY A 5 -8.30 -2.89 -21.32
CA GLY A 5 -7.52 -1.84 -20.68
C GLY A 5 -6.70 -2.37 -19.51
N ILE A 6 -7.31 -3.15 -18.63
CA ILE A 6 -6.61 -3.72 -17.46
C ILE A 6 -5.48 -4.68 -17.88
N VAL A 7 -5.69 -5.51 -18.91
CA VAL A 7 -4.65 -6.44 -19.39
C VAL A 7 -3.43 -5.68 -19.93
N LYS A 8 -3.66 -4.63 -20.73
CA LYS A 8 -2.59 -3.79 -21.26
C LYS A 8 -1.84 -3.07 -20.13
N TRP A 9 -2.57 -2.55 -19.16
CA TRP A 9 -1.99 -1.87 -18.00
C TRP A 9 -1.15 -2.82 -17.14
N LEU A 10 -1.63 -4.02 -16.83
CA LEU A 10 -0.89 -5.02 -16.08
C LEU A 10 0.39 -5.46 -16.81
N ALA A 11 0.34 -5.64 -18.13
CA ALA A 11 1.54 -5.94 -18.92
C ALA A 11 2.59 -4.81 -18.84
N MET A 12 2.14 -3.56 -18.85
CA MET A 12 2.96 -2.36 -18.71
C MET A 12 3.57 -2.24 -17.30
N MET A 13 2.80 -2.57 -16.24
CA MET A 13 3.27 -2.61 -14.85
C MET A 13 4.26 -3.75 -14.60
N LYS A 14 3.97 -4.96 -15.08
CA LYS A 14 4.84 -6.14 -14.89
C LYS A 14 6.27 -5.87 -15.33
N ARG A 15 6.46 -5.25 -16.50
CA ARG A 15 7.79 -4.90 -17.03
C ARG A 15 8.56 -3.96 -16.10
N ARG A 16 7.87 -2.97 -15.52
CA ARG A 16 8.47 -1.98 -14.59
C ARG A 16 8.77 -2.59 -13.24
N LEU A 17 7.86 -3.39 -12.69
CA LEU A 17 8.04 -4.07 -11.41
C LEU A 17 9.21 -5.07 -11.44
N VAL A 18 9.41 -5.77 -12.56
CA VAL A 18 10.59 -6.64 -12.74
C VAL A 18 11.90 -5.85 -12.72
N LEU A 19 11.92 -4.62 -13.26
CA LEU A 19 13.09 -3.75 -13.18
C LEU A 19 13.27 -3.19 -11.76
N ALA A 20 12.19 -2.75 -11.11
CA ALA A 20 12.22 -2.26 -9.74
C ALA A 20 12.79 -3.33 -8.79
N LYS A 21 12.41 -4.60 -8.96
CA LYS A 21 12.96 -5.73 -8.18
C LYS A 21 14.48 -5.84 -8.26
N ARG A 22 15.10 -5.47 -9.40
CA ARG A 22 16.56 -5.50 -9.59
C ARG A 22 17.26 -4.34 -8.87
N LEU A 23 16.57 -3.23 -8.69
CA LEU A 23 17.10 -2.01 -8.06
C LEU A 23 16.86 -2.00 -6.55
N LEU A 24 15.83 -2.72 -6.08
CA LEU A 24 15.47 -2.78 -4.68
C LEU A 24 16.56 -3.49 -3.87
N HIS A 25 16.92 -2.93 -2.71
CA HIS A 25 17.86 -3.59 -1.82
C HIS A 25 17.28 -4.95 -1.39
N PRO A 26 18.00 -6.07 -1.58
CA PRO A 26 17.41 -7.41 -1.54
C PRO A 26 16.94 -7.85 -0.15
N LYS A 27 17.38 -7.18 0.91
CA LYS A 27 17.06 -7.52 2.30
C LYS A 27 16.11 -6.53 2.94
N THR A 28 16.42 -5.24 2.82
CA THR A 28 15.76 -4.16 3.57
C THR A 28 14.97 -3.18 2.70
N GLY A 29 14.93 -3.40 1.39
CA GLY A 29 14.20 -2.50 0.50
C GLY A 29 12.68 -2.56 0.72
N VAL A 30 12.01 -1.45 0.44
CA VAL A 30 10.54 -1.36 0.48
C VAL A 30 10.07 -0.74 -0.82
N LEU A 31 9.14 -1.41 -1.50
CA LEU A 31 8.46 -0.88 -2.67
C LEU A 31 7.09 -0.36 -2.23
N ILE A 32 6.81 0.91 -2.54
CA ILE A 32 5.54 1.56 -2.21
C ILE A 32 4.86 1.95 -3.52
N VAL A 33 3.60 1.52 -3.71
CA VAL A 33 2.82 1.86 -4.90
C VAL A 33 1.48 2.44 -4.47
N THR A 34 1.24 3.70 -4.80
CA THR A 34 -0.07 4.33 -4.68
C THR A 34 -0.96 3.91 -5.84
N ILE A 35 -2.22 3.59 -5.56
CA ILE A 35 -3.14 3.05 -6.55
C ILE A 35 -4.58 3.40 -6.21
N ASP A 36 -5.39 3.54 -7.26
CA ASP A 36 -6.83 3.75 -7.13
C ASP A 36 -7.57 2.44 -6.82
N GLU A 37 -8.89 2.52 -6.64
CA GLU A 37 -9.75 1.39 -6.36
C GLU A 37 -9.96 0.40 -7.51
N HIS A 38 -9.82 0.85 -8.75
CA HIS A 38 -10.09 0.04 -9.93
C HIS A 38 -8.99 -0.98 -10.15
N GLU A 39 -7.76 -0.63 -9.80
CA GLU A 39 -6.58 -1.45 -10.07
C GLU A 39 -5.97 -2.12 -8.85
N VAL A 40 -6.31 -1.71 -7.62
CA VAL A 40 -5.67 -2.21 -6.38
C VAL A 40 -5.60 -3.75 -6.30
N HIS A 41 -6.69 -4.45 -6.57
CA HIS A 41 -6.75 -5.91 -6.48
C HIS A 41 -5.90 -6.60 -7.57
N HIS A 42 -5.95 -6.08 -8.79
CA HIS A 42 -5.18 -6.60 -9.91
C HIS A 42 -3.69 -6.39 -9.71
N LEU A 43 -3.31 -5.21 -9.22
CA LEU A 43 -1.92 -4.90 -8.89
C LEU A 43 -1.43 -5.74 -7.72
N GLY A 44 -2.24 -5.94 -6.68
CA GLY A 44 -1.91 -6.81 -5.54
C GLY A 44 -1.54 -8.23 -5.98
N MET A 45 -2.38 -8.87 -6.80
CA MET A 45 -2.07 -10.19 -7.35
C MET A 45 -0.78 -10.19 -8.19
N LEU A 46 -0.54 -9.15 -8.99
CA LEU A 46 0.68 -9.04 -9.79
C LEU A 46 1.93 -8.88 -8.91
N LEU A 47 1.84 -8.12 -7.82
CA LEU A 47 2.93 -7.96 -6.86
C LEU A 47 3.26 -9.29 -6.19
N GLU A 48 2.27 -10.04 -5.71
CA GLU A 48 2.48 -11.38 -5.13
C GLU A 48 3.15 -12.35 -6.12
N GLN A 49 2.80 -12.28 -7.41
CA GLN A 49 3.44 -13.09 -8.45
C GLN A 49 4.91 -12.73 -8.68
N ILE A 50 5.28 -11.45 -8.63
CA ILE A 50 6.65 -10.98 -8.90
C ILE A 50 7.53 -11.09 -7.65
N PHE A 51 6.96 -10.90 -6.47
CA PHE A 51 7.62 -10.87 -5.16
C PHE A 51 6.98 -11.93 -4.25
N PRO A 52 7.14 -13.22 -4.58
CA PRO A 52 6.55 -14.28 -3.78
C PRO A 52 7.09 -14.21 -2.35
N GLN A 53 6.21 -14.45 -1.37
CA GLN A 53 6.54 -14.52 0.06
C GLN A 53 7.10 -13.21 0.67
N CYS A 54 7.02 -12.08 -0.05
CA CYS A 54 7.31 -10.77 0.50
C CYS A 54 6.06 -10.22 1.21
N PRO A 55 6.16 -9.72 2.45
CA PRO A 55 5.02 -9.12 3.13
C PRO A 55 4.45 -7.93 2.32
N LEU A 56 3.15 -7.99 2.05
CA LEU A 56 2.39 -6.93 1.39
C LEU A 56 1.38 -6.36 2.39
N GLN A 57 1.46 -5.05 2.65
CA GLN A 57 0.53 -4.34 3.51
C GLN A 57 -0.16 -3.23 2.73
N MET A 58 -1.43 -2.98 3.03
CA MET A 58 -2.20 -1.91 2.41
C MET A 58 -2.52 -0.83 3.44
N ALA A 59 -2.24 0.42 3.09
CA ALA A 59 -2.74 1.59 3.79
C ALA A 59 -3.85 2.25 2.98
N THR A 60 -4.90 2.70 3.67
CA THR A 60 -5.96 3.51 3.09
C THR A 60 -5.64 4.98 3.32
N ILE A 61 -5.66 5.79 2.26
CA ILE A 61 -5.33 7.22 2.31
C ILE A 61 -6.60 8.00 1.98
N VAL A 62 -7.10 8.78 2.93
CA VAL A 62 -8.24 9.66 2.69
C VAL A 62 -7.76 10.91 1.93
N ILE A 63 -8.16 11.03 0.67
CA ILE A 63 -7.79 12.14 -0.21
C ILE A 63 -8.88 13.21 -0.32
N ASN A 64 -10.15 12.85 -0.08
CA ASN A 64 -11.27 13.80 -0.13
C ASN A 64 -12.31 13.48 0.94
N ARG A 65 -12.29 14.22 2.06
CA ARG A 65 -13.24 14.04 3.17
C ARG A 65 -14.71 14.22 2.79
N LYS A 66 -15.03 15.03 1.77
CA LYS A 66 -16.42 15.22 1.32
C LYS A 66 -16.94 14.02 0.54
N GLY A 67 -16.02 13.25 -0.05
CA GLY A 67 -16.32 12.15 -0.95
C GLY A 67 -16.80 12.61 -2.33
N VAL A 68 -16.61 11.74 -3.31
CA VAL A 68 -17.15 11.89 -4.66
C VAL A 68 -18.04 10.69 -4.93
N SER A 69 -19.33 10.92 -5.19
CA SER A 69 -20.24 9.85 -5.61
C SER A 69 -20.14 9.64 -7.12
N GLN A 70 -19.97 8.38 -7.51
CA GLN A 70 -20.06 7.94 -8.91
C GLN A 70 -21.39 7.20 -9.17
N GLY A 71 -22.50 7.74 -8.64
CA GLY A 71 -23.84 7.19 -8.79
C GLY A 71 -24.20 6.07 -7.80
N ARG A 72 -23.27 5.70 -6.90
CA ARG A 72 -23.51 4.79 -5.77
C ARG A 72 -22.86 5.37 -4.51
N LEU A 73 -22.03 4.60 -3.83
CA LEU A 73 -21.29 5.04 -2.65
C LEU A 73 -20.33 6.18 -3.00
N ALA A 74 -20.23 7.15 -2.09
CA ALA A 74 -19.22 8.19 -2.18
C ALA A 74 -17.85 7.62 -1.77
N ARG A 75 -16.84 7.90 -2.58
CA ARG A 75 -15.46 7.46 -2.35
C ARG A 75 -14.65 8.62 -1.81
N VAL A 76 -13.82 8.36 -0.80
CA VAL A 76 -13.01 9.37 -0.12
C VAL A 76 -11.53 9.07 -0.19
N GLU A 77 -11.17 7.87 -0.67
CA GLU A 77 -9.88 7.25 -0.45
C GLU A 77 -9.17 6.75 -1.71
N GLU A 78 -7.85 6.67 -1.60
CA GLU A 78 -6.94 5.89 -2.43
C GLU A 78 -6.18 4.89 -1.55
N TYR A 79 -5.35 4.04 -2.17
CA TYR A 79 -4.59 3.01 -1.48
C TYR A 79 -3.09 3.19 -1.71
N ALA A 80 -2.30 2.78 -0.71
CA ALA A 80 -0.87 2.55 -0.87
C ALA A 80 -0.54 1.12 -0.49
N LEU A 81 0.09 0.39 -1.43
CA LEU A 81 0.59 -0.96 -1.23
C LEU A 81 2.06 -0.89 -0.86
N PHE A 82 2.39 -1.37 0.34
CA PHE A 82 3.75 -1.45 0.88
C PHE A 82 4.23 -2.89 0.80
N LEU A 83 5.22 -3.14 -0.05
CA LEU A 83 5.87 -4.43 -0.20
C LEU A 83 7.25 -4.38 0.46
N PHE A 84 7.42 -5.20 1.49
CA PHE A 84 8.63 -5.28 2.28
C PHE A 84 9.50 -6.44 1.80
N MET A 85 10.80 -6.20 1.62
CA MET A 85 11.77 -7.29 1.56
C MET A 85 11.93 -7.91 2.97
N GLN A 86 12.40 -9.15 3.04
CA GLN A 86 12.28 -10.00 4.23
C GLN A 86 12.83 -9.39 5.54
N ASP A 87 13.89 -8.60 5.46
CA ASP A 87 14.54 -8.00 6.63
C ASP A 87 14.09 -6.54 6.85
N ALA A 88 13.11 -6.05 6.10
CA ALA A 88 12.57 -4.71 6.26
C ALA A 88 11.47 -4.72 7.34
N TYR A 89 11.76 -4.09 8.48
CA TYR A 89 10.81 -3.94 9.58
C TYR A 89 10.73 -2.48 10.04
N LEU A 90 9.56 -2.12 10.53
CA LEU A 90 9.34 -0.84 11.20
C LEU A 90 9.61 -1.02 12.70
N LYS A 91 10.29 -0.06 13.31
CA LYS A 91 10.32 0.01 14.76
C LYS A 91 8.96 0.49 15.25
N THR A 92 8.38 -0.21 16.20
CA THR A 92 7.15 0.23 16.86
C THR A 92 7.38 1.60 17.49
N HIS A 93 6.49 2.53 17.20
CA HIS A 93 6.50 3.86 17.79
C HIS A 93 5.16 4.08 18.51
N HIS A 94 5.21 4.60 19.74
CA HIS A 94 4.02 4.80 20.59
C HIS A 94 3.33 6.15 20.34
N ASP A 95 3.35 6.64 19.09
CA ASP A 95 2.64 7.86 18.74
C ASP A 95 1.23 7.49 18.25
N ASP A 96 0.21 8.15 18.80
CA ASP A 96 -1.17 7.87 18.43
C ASP A 96 -1.50 8.35 17.03
N LEU A 97 -0.89 9.45 16.57
CA LEU A 97 -1.11 10.14 15.27
C LEU A 97 -2.58 10.40 14.86
N LEU A 98 -3.57 9.92 15.61
CA LEU A 98 -5.00 9.91 15.34
C LEU A 98 -5.76 10.70 16.40
N PHE A 99 -5.30 10.68 17.65
CA PHE A 99 -5.86 11.48 18.74
C PHE A 99 -5.01 12.74 18.92
N THR A 100 -5.64 13.90 18.77
CA THR A 100 -5.00 15.21 18.99
C THR A 100 -4.73 15.48 20.47
N GLU A 101 -5.35 14.72 21.38
CA GLU A 101 -5.14 14.83 22.82
C GLU A 101 -4.92 13.45 23.46
N ARG A 102 -3.69 13.17 23.88
CA ARG A 102 -3.44 12.28 25.02
C ARG A 102 -3.11 13.17 26.21
N SER A 103 -3.85 13.04 27.30
CA SER A 103 -3.32 13.38 28.61
C SER A 103 -2.02 12.60 28.78
N LYS A 104 -0.93 13.30 29.12
CA LYS A 104 0.28 12.66 29.63
C LYS A 104 -0.14 11.71 30.75
N ASP A 105 0.51 10.55 30.82
CA ASP A 105 0.29 9.48 31.81
C ASP A 105 -0.64 8.36 31.31
N GLU A 106 -0.03 7.41 30.61
CA GLU A 106 -0.10 5.97 30.91
C GLU A 106 0.71 5.23 29.84
N GLN A 107 1.99 5.02 30.12
CA GLN A 107 2.78 4.01 29.42
C GLN A 107 2.75 2.75 30.29
N PRO A 108 2.16 1.63 29.83
CA PRO A 108 2.55 0.34 30.37
C PRO A 108 3.99 0.08 29.89
N GLU A 109 4.91 -0.13 30.83
CA GLU A 109 6.23 -0.69 30.51
C GLU A 109 6.02 -2.02 29.78
N ALA A 110 6.55 -2.13 28.56
CA ALA A 110 6.60 -3.39 27.85
C ALA A 110 7.61 -4.33 28.53
N PRO A 111 7.37 -5.66 28.53
CA PRO A 111 8.27 -6.65 29.13
C PRO A 111 9.62 -6.77 28.42
#